data_AF-A0A5A5U0W5-F1
#
_entry.id   AF-A0A5A5U0W5-F1
#
_cell.length_a   1.000
_cell.length_b   1.000
_cell.length_c   1.000
_cell.angle_alpha   90.00
_cell.angle_beta   90.00
_cell.angle_gamma   90.00
#
_symmetry.space_group_name_H-M   'P 1'
#
loop_
_entity.id
_entity.type
_entity.pdbx_description
1 polymer ?
#
loop_
_entity_poly.entity_id
_entity_poly.type
_entity_poly.pdbx_seq_one_letter_code
_entity_poly.pdbx_strand_id
1 'polypeptide(L)'
;MTTIDDIILEIQKRFTKKPNTIYEVKLVDQVYSGKINVYFQYYKIGYATTAQQIARLDGEIYRAQLPEIAKKIRKVTGITVIK
;
A
#
# COMPACT_ATOMS: atom_id res chain seq x y z
N MET A 1 5.29 -12.67 -11.12
CA MET A 1 5.80 -11.47 -10.42
C MET A 1 4.62 -10.55 -10.19
N THR A 2 4.39 -10.07 -8.98
CA THR A 2 3.32 -9.10 -8.71
C THR A 2 3.75 -7.76 -9.30
N THR A 3 2.99 -7.23 -10.26
CA THR A 3 3.29 -5.94 -10.87
C THR A 3 2.68 -4.79 -10.07
N ILE A 4 3.15 -3.56 -10.29
CA ILE A 4 2.60 -2.38 -9.61
C ILE A 4 1.12 -2.19 -9.98
N ASP A 5 0.74 -2.52 -11.22
CA ASP A 5 -0.65 -2.42 -11.68
C ASP A 5 -1.57 -3.45 -11.00
N ASP A 6 -1.07 -4.67 -10.72
CA ASP A 6 -1.81 -5.66 -9.89
C ASP A 6 -2.08 -5.12 -8.48
N ILE A 7 -1.11 -4.44 -7.88
CA ILE A 7 -1.23 -3.85 -6.53
C ILE A 7 -2.31 -2.77 -6.54
N ILE A 8 -2.31 -1.90 -7.55
CA ILE A 8 -3.32 -0.84 -7.70
C ILE A 8 -4.71 -1.45 -7.84
N LEU A 9 -4.86 -2.48 -8.67
CA LEU A 9 -6.14 -3.16 -8.89
C LEU A 9 -6.64 -3.84 -7.60
N GLU A 10 -5.74 -4.46 -6.82
CA GLU A 10 -6.06 -5.06 -5.53
C GLU A 10 -6.48 -4.01 -4.49
N ILE A 11 -5.82 -2.84 -4.47
CA ILE A 11 -6.21 -1.70 -3.62
C ILE A 11 -7.62 -1.21 -3.99
N GLN A 12 -7.91 -1.05 -5.28
CA GLN A 12 -9.23 -0.60 -5.74
C GLN A 12 -10.35 -1.57 -5.37
N LYS A 13 -10.11 -2.89 -5.50
CA LYS A 13 -11.06 -3.92 -5.08
C LYS A 13 -11.37 -3.87 -3.59
N ARG A 14 -10.36 -3.60 -2.75
CA ARG A 14 -10.49 -3.54 -1.29
C ARG A 14 -11.02 -2.20 -0.79
N PHE A 15 -10.88 -1.16 -1.60
CA PHE A 15 -11.37 0.17 -1.26
C PHE A 15 -12.90 0.22 -1.36
N THR A 16 -13.55 0.26 -0.20
CA THR A 16 -14.99 0.50 -0.09
C THR A 16 -15.20 1.77 0.69
N LYS A 17 -15.72 2.83 0.07
CA LYS A 17 -15.94 4.13 0.74
C LYS A 17 -16.91 3.96 1.92
N LYS A 18 -16.44 4.22 3.14
CA LYS A 18 -17.25 4.18 4.37
C LYS A 18 -17.11 5.51 5.12
N PRO A 19 -18.17 5.99 5.78
CA PRO A 19 -18.11 7.22 6.56
C PRO A 19 -17.12 7.08 7.73
N ASN A 20 -16.44 8.18 8.07
CA ASN A 20 -15.48 8.28 9.19
C ASN A 20 -14.40 7.19 9.22
N THR A 21 -14.04 6.66 8.05
CA THR A 21 -13.01 5.63 7.87
C THR A 21 -11.86 6.19 7.06
N ILE A 22 -10.65 6.10 7.61
CA ILE A 22 -9.41 6.50 6.94
C ILE A 22 -8.82 5.25 6.29
N TYR A 23 -8.31 5.41 5.07
CA TYR A 23 -7.65 4.37 4.29
C TYR A 23 -6.23 4.82 3.97
N GLU A 24 -5.27 3.92 4.17
CA GLU A 24 -3.86 4.18 3.95
C GLU A 24 -3.19 2.96 3.31
N VAL A 25 -2.21 3.21 2.45
CA VAL A 25 -1.34 2.17 1.93
C VAL A 25 0.02 2.31 2.60
N LYS A 26 0.46 1.29 3.32
CA LYS A 26 1.75 1.30 4.01
C LYS A 26 2.77 0.46 3.25
N LEU A 27 3.85 1.10 2.81
CA LEU A 27 5.00 0.46 2.20
C LEU A 27 6.04 0.22 3.29
N VAL A 28 6.41 -1.04 3.53
CA VAL A 28 7.40 -1.40 4.54
C VAL A 28 8.60 -2.04 3.87
N ASP A 29 9.73 -1.35 3.91
CA ASP A 29 11.00 -1.85 3.38
C ASP A 29 11.72 -2.71 4.42
N GLN A 30 11.78 -4.02 4.18
CA GLN A 30 12.47 -4.98 5.04
C GLN A 30 13.87 -5.26 4.50
N VAL A 31 14.82 -4.42 4.92
CA VAL A 31 16.21 -4.39 4.40
C VAL A 31 16.90 -5.74 4.45
N TYR A 32 16.86 -6.42 5.59
CA TYR A 32 17.50 -7.72 5.77
C TYR A 32 16.91 -8.85 4.92
N SER A 33 15.64 -8.74 4.54
CA SER A 33 14.95 -9.77 3.75
C SER A 33 14.92 -9.46 2.25
N GLY A 34 15.47 -8.32 1.83
CA GLY A 34 15.44 -7.87 0.43
C GLY A 34 14.03 -7.69 -0.11
N LYS A 35 13.04 -7.38 0.73
CA LYS A 35 11.62 -7.37 0.35
C LYS A 35 10.93 -6.10 0.81
N ILE A 36 10.01 -5.61 -0.02
CA ILE A 36 9.13 -4.50 0.31
C ILE A 36 7.72 -5.07 0.45
N ASN A 37 7.14 -5.01 1.64
CA ASN A 37 5.75 -5.44 1.85
C ASN A 37 4.82 -4.25 1.68
N VAL A 38 3.69 -4.50 1.03
CA VAL A 38 2.64 -3.51 0.82
C VAL A 38 1.44 -3.91 1.66
N TYR A 39 1.02 -3.02 2.55
CA TYR A 39 -0.17 -3.20 3.39
C TYR A 39 -1.26 -2.23 2.97
N PHE A 40 -2.49 -2.73 2.91
CA PHE A 40 -3.68 -1.91 2.89
C PHE A 40 -4.20 -1.78 4.31
N GLN A 41 -4.30 -0.55 4.80
CA GLN A 41 -4.71 -0.24 6.15
C GLN A 41 -5.99 0.58 6.13
N TYR A 42 -6.88 0.29 7.06
CA TYR A 42 -8.05 1.12 7.28
C TYR A 42 -8.44 1.13 8.76
N TYR A 43 -9.00 2.24 9.19
CA TYR A 43 -9.49 2.39 10.55
C TYR A 43 -10.63 3.40 10.60
N LYS A 44 -11.60 3.12 11.46
CA LYS A 44 -12.60 4.10 11.83
C LYS A 44 -11.98 5.02 12.88
N ILE A 45 -12.25 6.33 12.78
CA ILE A 45 -11.73 7.30 13.77
C ILE A 45 -12.16 6.86 15.18
N GLY A 46 -11.19 6.74 16.09
CA GLY A 46 -11.40 6.26 17.46
C GLY A 46 -11.34 4.73 17.66
N TYR A 47 -10.98 3.96 16.62
CA TYR A 47 -10.87 2.50 16.67
C TYR A 47 -9.49 2.02 16.23
N ALA A 48 -9.17 0.77 16.57
CA ALA A 48 -7.92 0.12 16.18
C ALA A 48 -7.78 -0.03 14.66
N THR A 49 -6.53 0.05 14.18
CA THR A 49 -6.20 -0.08 12.76
C THR A 49 -6.22 -1.52 12.30
N THR A 50 -6.97 -1.78 11.22
CA THR A 50 -6.89 -3.05 10.49
C THR A 50 -5.83 -2.92 9.40
N ALA A 51 -4.83 -3.79 9.42
CA ALA A 51 -3.77 -3.83 8.42
C ALA A 51 -3.75 -5.20 7.73
N GLN A 52 -3.77 -5.22 6.40
CA GLN A 52 -3.73 -6.44 5.61
C GLN A 52 -2.59 -6.35 4.60
N GLN A 53 -1.72 -7.37 4.58
CA GLN A 53 -0.71 -7.46 3.53
C GLN A 53 -1.39 -7.81 2.21
N ILE A 54 -1.16 -6.99 1.19
CA ILE A 54 -1.75 -7.17 -0.15
C ILE A 54 -0.72 -7.57 -1.20
N ALA A 55 0.55 -7.22 -0.99
CA ALA A 55 1.61 -7.58 -1.91
C ALA A 55 2.99 -7.63 -1.26
N ARG A 56 3.92 -8.20 -2.00
CA ARG A 56 5.35 -8.24 -1.69
C ARG A 56 6.12 -7.98 -2.97
N LEU A 57 6.96 -6.96 -2.93
CA LEU A 57 7.84 -6.55 -4.02
C LEU A 57 9.28 -6.91 -3.68
N ASP A 58 10.10 -7.08 -4.71
CA ASP A 58 11.53 -7.27 -4.58
C ASP A 58 12.21 -5.95 -4.20
N GLY A 59 12.95 -5.94 -3.09
CA GLY A 59 13.64 -4.76 -2.59
C GLY A 59 14.80 -4.32 -3.48
N GLU A 60 15.50 -5.24 -4.14
CA GLU A 60 16.65 -4.89 -4.99
C GLU A 60 16.21 -4.12 -6.24
N ILE A 61 15.03 -4.47 -6.78
CA ILE A 61 14.49 -3.87 -8.00
C ILE A 61 13.72 -2.58 -7.67
N TYR A 62 12.88 -2.60 -6.64
CA TYR A 62 11.88 -1.54 -6.43
C TYR A 62 12.24 -0.52 -5.35
N ARG A 63 13.27 -0.72 -4.52
CA ARG A 63 13.63 0.21 -3.42
C ARG A 63 13.91 1.62 -3.93
N ALA A 64 14.68 1.76 -5.01
CA ALA A 64 14.98 3.07 -5.61
C ALA A 64 13.71 3.75 -6.17
N GLN A 65 12.73 2.96 -6.63
CA GLN A 65 11.50 3.43 -7.27
C GLN A 65 10.34 3.63 -6.28
N LEU A 66 10.50 3.26 -5.00
CA LEU A 66 9.49 3.43 -3.95
C LEU A 66 8.81 4.81 -3.94
N PRO A 67 9.54 5.94 -4.11
CA PRO A 67 8.91 7.25 -4.19
C PRO A 67 7.98 7.43 -5.38
N GLU A 68 8.35 6.89 -6.54
CA GLU A 68 7.54 6.96 -7.75
C GLU A 68 6.33 6.03 -7.67
N ILE A 69 6.51 4.82 -7.14
CA ILE A 69 5.44 3.86 -6.88
C ILE A 69 4.40 4.47 -5.94
N ALA A 70 4.84 5.10 -4.83
CA ALA A 70 3.93 5.78 -3.90
C ALA A 70 3.16 6.91 -4.58
N LYS A 71 3.82 7.71 -5.44
CA LYS A 71 3.16 8.75 -6.23
C LYS A 71 2.14 8.16 -7.21
N LYS A 72 2.48 7.09 -7.93
CA LYS A 72 1.58 6.40 -8.88
C LYS A 72 0.35 5.84 -8.17
N ILE A 73 0.54 5.13 -7.05
CA ILE A 73 -0.57 4.59 -6.26
C ILE A 73 -1.48 5.71 -5.78
N ARG A 74 -0.93 6.78 -5.19
CA ARG A 74 -1.72 7.93 -4.73
C ARG A 74 -2.49 8.59 -5.88
N LYS A 75 -1.86 8.77 -7.04
CA LYS A 75 -2.47 9.41 -8.22
C LYS A 75 -3.64 8.59 -8.77
N VAL A 76 -3.52 7.26 -8.82
CA VAL A 76 -4.54 6.39 -9.42
C VAL A 76 -5.65 6.03 -8.43
N THR A 77 -5.32 5.78 -7.17
CA THR A 77 -6.29 5.32 -6.17
C THR A 77 -6.90 6.45 -5.34
N GLY A 78 -6.26 7.62 -5.28
CA GLY A 78 -6.64 8.71 -4.38
C GLY A 78 -6.37 8.45 -2.90
N ILE A 79 -5.76 7.30 -2.55
CA ILE A 79 -5.49 6.88 -1.19
C ILE A 79 -4.11 7.40 -0.74
N THR A 80 -4.00 7.76 0.54
CA THR A 80 -2.73 8.19 1.15
C THR A 80 -1.76 7.02 1.22
N VAL A 81 -0.50 7.26 0.83
CA VAL A 81 0.57 6.27 0.92
C VAL A 81 1.56 6.72 2.00
N ILE A 82 1.77 5.87 2.99
CA ILE A 82 2.75 6.04 4.06
C ILE A 82 3.93 5.08 3.81
N LYS A 83 5.15 5.54 4.09
CA LYS A 83 6.39 4.78 3.92
C LYS A 83 7.03 4.53 5.28
#